data_AF-A0A2A5M6C6-F1
#
_entry.id   AF-A0A2A5M6C6-F1
#
_cell.length_a   1.000
_cell.length_b   1.000
_cell.length_c   1.000
_cell.angle_alpha   90.00
_cell.angle_beta   90.00
_cell.angle_gamma   90.00
#
_symmetry.space_group_name_H-M   'P 1'
#
loop_
_entity.id
_entity.type
_entity.pdbx_description
1 polymer ?
#
loop_
_entity_poly.entity_id
_entity_poly.type
_entity_poly.pdbx_seq_one_letter_code
_entity_poly.pdbx_strand_id
1 'polypeptide(L)'
;SKLLVTMAPKDQPDVYLYDLNTKNLTQLTNYSGIDVNGNFIGSDDSKVVFVSDRLGYPNIFMQDLNSNSAEQVVFHGRNNSAVSTYKDFLVYSSREPNQAGVFNIYLMSINSDYIRQLTANGKNLFPRFSSDGGSIVFIKYLGAQSALGVIRVNANKTFYFPLRVGKIQSIDW
;
A
#
# COMPACT_ATOMS: atom_id res chain seq x y z
N SER A 1 20.85 4.61 -6.27
CA SER A 1 19.55 3.92 -6.12
C SER A 1 19.12 3.95 -4.67
N LYS A 2 17.82 4.10 -4.38
CA LYS A 2 17.28 4.24 -3.03
C LYS A 2 16.30 3.10 -2.73
N LEU A 3 16.24 2.67 -1.47
CA LEU A 3 15.32 1.64 -0.98
C LEU A 3 14.58 2.18 0.25
N LEU A 4 13.28 1.89 0.34
CA LEU A 4 12.52 2.10 1.57
C LEU A 4 12.46 0.78 2.33
N VAL A 5 12.74 0.84 3.63
CA VAL A 5 12.76 -0.33 4.51
C VAL A 5 12.00 -0.01 5.78
N THR A 6 11.12 -0.93 6.20
CA THR A 6 10.54 -0.88 7.54
C THR A 6 11.52 -1.55 8.51
N MET A 7 11.92 -0.84 9.57
CA MET A 7 12.83 -1.35 10.60
C MET A 7 12.35 -0.96 11.98
N ALA A 8 12.65 -1.78 13.00
CA ALA A 8 12.33 -1.50 14.39
C ALA A 8 13.57 -1.62 15.30
N PRO A 9 14.64 -0.82 15.09
CA PRO A 9 15.87 -0.90 15.89
C PRO A 9 15.68 -0.42 17.35
N LYS A 10 14.55 0.24 17.65
CA LYS A 10 14.16 0.73 18.98
C LYS A 10 12.75 0.25 19.35
N ASP A 11 12.42 -0.98 18.99
CA ASP A 11 11.13 -1.66 19.24
C ASP A 11 9.89 -1.09 18.53
N GLN A 12 9.94 0.13 17.99
CA GLN A 12 8.88 0.72 17.16
C GLN A 12 9.23 0.64 15.66
N PRO A 13 8.30 0.19 14.80
CA PRO A 13 8.55 0.12 13.38
C PRO A 13 8.41 1.49 12.72
N ASP A 14 9.48 1.92 12.07
CA ASP A 14 9.56 3.14 11.29
C ASP A 14 9.98 2.85 9.84
N VAL A 15 9.71 3.81 8.95
CA VAL A 15 10.20 3.80 7.57
C VAL A 15 11.57 4.47 7.51
N TYR A 16 12.52 3.77 6.90
CA TYR A 16 13.89 4.21 6.66
C TYR A 16 14.17 4.29 5.16
N LEU A 17 15.01 5.25 4.78
CA LEU A 17 15.61 5.37 3.47
C LEU A 17 17.03 4.82 3.49
N TYR A 18 17.28 3.81 2.68
CA TYR A 18 18.62 3.26 2.47
C TYR A 18 19.13 3.66 1.08
N ASP A 19 20.23 4.40 1.03
CA ASP A 19 20.90 4.75 -0.22
C ASP A 19 21.94 3.69 -0.57
N LEU A 20 21.74 2.99 -1.69
CA LEU A 20 22.59 1.86 -2.12
C LEU A 20 23.97 2.31 -2.59
N ASN A 21 24.14 3.56 -3.01
CA ASN A 21 25.41 4.07 -3.51
C ASN A 21 26.34 4.44 -2.36
N THR A 22 25.79 5.16 -1.38
CA THR A 22 26.53 5.69 -0.23
C THR A 22 26.50 4.75 0.98
N LYS A 23 25.59 3.76 0.98
CA LYS A 23 25.27 2.88 2.11
C LYS A 23 24.74 3.63 3.33
N ASN A 24 24.28 4.86 3.14
CA ASN A 24 23.69 5.66 4.20
C ASN A 24 22.27 5.18 4.50
N LEU A 25 21.96 5.07 5.79
CA LEU A 25 20.63 4.77 6.31
C LEU A 25 20.09 6.02 7.01
N THR A 26 18.92 6.49 6.58
CA THR A 26 18.25 7.67 7.14
C THR A 26 16.87 7.27 7.64
N GLN A 27 16.55 7.61 8.89
CA GLN A 27 15.21 7.44 9.44
C GLN A 27 14.28 8.51 8.84
N LEU A 28 13.19 8.11 8.19
CA LEU A 28 12.21 9.05 7.62
C LEU A 28 11.09 9.35 8.61
N THR A 29 10.56 8.32 9.26
CA THR A 29 9.50 8.48 10.28
C THR A 29 10.05 8.25 11.67
N ASN A 30 9.45 8.91 12.67
CA ASN A 30 9.84 8.80 14.07
C ASN A 30 8.62 8.84 15.01
N TYR A 31 7.49 8.33 14.54
CA TYR A 31 6.25 8.35 15.30
C TYR A 31 6.27 7.26 16.38
N SER A 32 5.66 7.54 17.53
CA SER A 32 5.65 6.62 18.68
C SER A 32 4.74 5.40 18.52
N GLY A 33 4.20 5.16 17.33
CA GLY A 33 3.36 4.01 16.99
C GLY A 33 3.92 3.26 15.79
N ILE A 34 3.03 2.78 14.92
CA ILE A 34 3.41 1.92 13.80
C ILE A 34 3.51 2.75 12.52
N ASP A 35 4.67 2.74 11.86
CA ASP A 35 4.88 3.25 10.50
C ASP A 35 5.54 2.20 9.59
N VAL A 36 4.78 1.70 8.60
CA VAL A 36 5.18 0.54 7.78
C VAL A 36 4.79 0.69 6.30
N ASN A 37 5.28 -0.21 5.44
CA ASN A 37 4.88 -0.29 4.02
C ASN A 37 5.15 1.02 3.25
N GLY A 38 6.33 1.61 3.43
CA GLY A 38 6.78 2.79 2.69
C GLY A 38 6.86 2.57 1.18
N ASN A 39 6.35 3.51 0.39
CA ASN A 39 6.49 3.59 -1.07
C ASN A 39 6.82 5.03 -1.48
N PHE A 40 7.72 5.21 -2.45
CA PHE A 40 7.88 6.52 -3.08
C PHE A 40 6.62 6.90 -3.85
N ILE A 41 6.27 8.18 -3.87
CA ILE A 41 5.13 8.67 -4.65
C ILE A 41 5.50 9.94 -5.40
N GLY A 42 4.82 10.16 -6.54
CA GLY A 42 5.16 11.22 -7.47
C GLY A 42 6.12 10.75 -8.56
N SER A 43 6.62 11.71 -9.34
CA SER A 43 7.52 11.43 -10.47
C SER A 43 9.01 11.69 -10.14
N ASP A 44 9.30 12.27 -8.97
CA ASP A 44 10.62 12.74 -8.56
C ASP A 44 11.16 12.06 -7.28
N ASP A 45 10.43 11.08 -6.75
CA ASP A 45 10.75 10.37 -5.50
C ASP A 45 11.00 11.31 -4.30
N SER A 46 10.42 12.52 -4.32
CA SER A 46 10.57 13.53 -3.24
C SER A 46 9.70 13.24 -2.02
N LYS A 47 8.71 12.35 -2.17
CA LYS A 47 7.71 12.03 -1.14
C LYS A 47 7.62 10.53 -0.91
N VAL A 48 7.27 10.16 0.30
CA VAL A 48 6.96 8.78 0.70
C VAL A 48 5.53 8.70 1.22
N VAL A 49 4.80 7.65 0.83
CA VAL A 49 3.56 7.23 1.48
C VAL A 49 3.79 5.97 2.29
N PHE A 50 3.09 5.83 3.40
CA PHE A 50 3.24 4.69 4.31
C PHE A 50 1.94 4.48 5.10
N VAL A 51 1.78 3.29 5.66
CA VAL A 51 0.68 2.95 6.55
C VAL A 51 1.06 3.33 7.97
N SER A 52 0.18 4.04 8.66
CA SER A 52 0.35 4.49 10.04
C SER A 52 -0.90 4.29 10.89
N ASP A 53 -0.73 4.06 12.19
CA ASP A 53 -1.82 4.03 13.18
C ASP A 53 -2.01 5.34 13.96
N ARG A 54 -1.42 6.47 13.50
CA ARG A 54 -1.57 7.83 14.08
C ARG A 54 -3.00 8.25 14.43
N LEU A 55 -4.02 7.68 13.77
CA LEU A 55 -5.44 7.98 14.02
C LEU A 55 -6.13 6.99 14.98
N GLY A 56 -5.37 6.09 15.61
CA GLY A 56 -5.88 4.97 16.40
C GLY A 56 -6.33 3.77 15.55
N TYR A 57 -6.17 3.84 14.23
CA TYR A 57 -6.46 2.78 13.26
C TYR A 57 -5.50 2.92 12.07
N PRO A 58 -5.19 1.82 11.34
CA PRO A 58 -4.26 1.88 10.21
C PRO A 58 -4.86 2.72 9.08
N ASN A 59 -4.12 3.75 8.68
CA ASN A 59 -4.45 4.60 7.56
C ASN A 59 -3.18 5.02 6.80
N ILE A 60 -3.33 5.61 5.62
CA ILE A 60 -2.18 5.97 4.78
C ILE A 60 -1.86 7.46 4.95
N PHE A 61 -0.59 7.71 5.23
CA PHE A 61 0.01 9.02 5.41
C PHE A 61 1.08 9.27 4.35
N MET A 62 1.41 10.54 4.15
CA MET A 62 2.43 11.00 3.22
C MET A 62 3.39 11.98 3.92
N GLN A 63 4.66 11.97 3.54
CA GLN A 63 5.68 12.88 4.05
C GLN A 63 6.69 13.22 2.93
N ASP A 64 7.14 14.48 2.88
CA ASP A 64 8.26 14.90 2.04
C ASP A 64 9.59 14.41 2.65
N LEU A 65 10.53 13.93 1.84
CA LEU A 65 11.82 13.43 2.32
C LEU A 65 12.66 14.48 3.06
N ASN A 66 12.38 15.77 2.85
CA ASN A 66 13.06 16.88 3.52
C ASN A 66 12.26 17.45 4.71
N SER A 67 11.10 16.88 5.01
CA SER A 67 10.23 17.26 6.11
C SER A 67 10.12 16.12 7.12
N ASN A 68 9.85 16.45 8.38
CA ASN A 68 9.47 15.48 9.42
C ASN A 68 7.97 15.50 9.72
N SER A 69 7.18 16.16 8.87
CA SER A 69 5.73 16.27 9.03
C SER A 69 5.01 15.29 8.11
N ALA A 70 4.19 14.43 8.71
CA ALA A 70 3.34 13.48 8.01
C ALA A 70 1.89 13.97 7.98
N GLU A 71 1.25 13.87 6.81
CA GLU A 71 -0.15 14.24 6.60
C GLU A 71 -0.99 13.05 6.14
N GLN A 72 -2.26 13.01 6.53
CA GLN A 72 -3.20 11.99 6.06
C GLN A 72 -3.51 12.23 4.58
N VAL A 73 -3.36 11.21 3.74
CA VAL A 73 -3.68 11.30 2.30
C VAL A 73 -4.90 10.49 1.90
N VAL A 74 -5.24 9.44 2.66
CA VAL A 74 -6.43 8.62 2.39
C VAL A 74 -7.55 8.93 3.38
N PHE A 75 -8.71 9.34 2.85
CA PHE A 75 -9.90 9.69 3.64
C PHE A 75 -11.06 8.70 3.48
N HIS A 76 -10.99 7.81 2.49
CA HIS A 76 -11.98 6.76 2.28
C HIS A 76 -11.59 5.48 3.03
N GLY A 77 -12.52 4.98 3.84
CA GLY A 77 -12.32 3.82 4.72
C GLY A 77 -11.59 4.16 6.03
N ARG A 78 -11.69 3.27 7.01
CA ARG A 78 -11.09 3.44 8.36
C ARG A 78 -10.17 2.28 8.77
N ASN A 79 -9.68 1.53 7.79
CA ASN A 79 -8.68 0.48 7.99
C ASN A 79 -8.01 0.21 6.65
N ASN A 80 -6.97 1.00 6.37
CA ASN A 80 -6.22 0.99 5.12
C ASN A 80 -4.84 0.40 5.41
N SER A 81 -4.68 -0.90 5.14
CA SER A 81 -3.64 -1.74 5.75
C SER A 81 -2.49 -2.14 4.82
N ALA A 82 -2.52 -1.67 3.56
CA ALA A 82 -1.45 -1.85 2.60
C ALA A 82 -1.52 -0.75 1.54
N VAL A 83 -0.36 -0.33 1.02
CA VAL A 83 -0.25 0.67 -0.04
C VAL A 83 0.82 0.29 -1.07
N SER A 84 0.55 0.61 -2.34
CA SER A 84 1.52 0.58 -3.44
C SER A 84 1.25 1.75 -4.37
N THR A 85 2.28 2.27 -5.02
CA THR A 85 2.20 3.50 -5.82
C THR A 85 2.68 3.29 -7.25
N TYR A 86 2.21 4.16 -8.14
CA TYR A 86 2.75 4.35 -9.47
C TYR A 86 2.55 5.81 -9.87
N LYS A 87 3.64 6.58 -10.01
CA LYS A 87 3.60 8.03 -10.22
C LYS A 87 2.73 8.71 -9.14
N ASP A 88 1.71 9.44 -9.56
CA ASP A 88 0.78 10.17 -8.68
C ASP A 88 -0.41 9.33 -8.21
N PHE A 89 -0.42 8.03 -8.52
CA PHE A 89 -1.48 7.12 -8.11
C PHE A 89 -1.02 6.22 -6.98
N LEU A 90 -1.94 5.91 -6.08
CA LEU A 90 -1.76 4.88 -5.06
C LEU A 90 -2.94 3.90 -5.08
N VAL A 91 -2.64 2.64 -4.80
CA VAL A 91 -3.62 1.59 -4.56
C VAL A 91 -3.50 1.11 -3.13
N TYR A 92 -4.64 0.85 -2.51
CA TYR A 92 -4.69 0.43 -1.13
C TYR A 92 -5.82 -0.56 -0.86
N SER A 93 -5.60 -1.40 0.14
CA SER A 93 -6.62 -2.32 0.65
C SER A 93 -7.35 -1.67 1.81
N SER A 94 -8.68 -1.55 1.70
CA SER A 94 -9.55 -0.94 2.71
C SER A 94 -10.60 -1.91 3.23
N ARG A 95 -10.84 -1.94 4.54
CA ARG A 95 -11.94 -2.70 5.15
C ARG A 95 -13.28 -2.01 4.92
N GLU A 96 -14.28 -2.77 4.52
CA GLU A 96 -15.64 -2.27 4.36
C GLU A 96 -16.33 -2.07 5.73
N PRO A 97 -16.95 -0.91 5.99
CA PRO A 97 -17.48 -0.56 7.32
C PRO A 97 -18.63 -1.48 7.76
N ASN A 98 -19.47 -1.91 6.82
CA ASN A 98 -20.68 -2.69 7.09
C ASN A 98 -20.55 -4.16 6.70
N GLN A 99 -19.35 -4.64 6.38
CA GLN A 99 -19.12 -6.01 5.94
C GLN A 99 -17.88 -6.59 6.63
N ALA A 100 -18.10 -7.28 7.75
CA ALA A 100 -17.02 -7.85 8.53
C ALA A 100 -16.16 -8.80 7.69
N GLY A 101 -14.84 -8.61 7.74
CA GLY A 101 -13.88 -9.43 7.01
C GLY A 101 -13.78 -9.14 5.51
N VAL A 102 -14.57 -8.19 4.97
CA VAL A 102 -14.47 -7.76 3.58
C VAL A 102 -13.45 -6.64 3.46
N PHE A 103 -12.53 -6.81 2.50
CA PHE A 103 -11.51 -5.84 2.15
C PHE A 103 -11.51 -5.66 0.65
N ASN A 104 -11.55 -4.42 0.17
CA ASN A 104 -11.49 -4.10 -1.25
C ASN A 104 -10.30 -3.22 -1.58
N ILE A 105 -9.86 -3.31 -2.83
CA ILE A 105 -8.79 -2.49 -3.36
C ILE A 105 -9.40 -1.23 -3.95
N TYR A 106 -8.82 -0.09 -3.58
CA TYR A 106 -9.15 1.22 -4.08
C TYR A 106 -7.93 1.80 -4.79
N LEU A 107 -8.17 2.52 -5.88
CA LEU A 107 -7.21 3.31 -6.62
C LEU A 107 -7.55 4.78 -6.43
N MET A 108 -6.57 5.61 -6.13
CA MET A 108 -6.77 7.05 -6.04
C MET A 108 -5.57 7.83 -6.60
N SER A 109 -5.80 9.11 -6.88
CA SER A 109 -4.78 10.08 -7.25
C SER A 109 -4.45 10.98 -6.06
N ILE A 110 -3.20 11.39 -5.91
CA ILE A 110 -2.81 12.42 -4.93
C ILE A 110 -3.00 13.85 -5.44
N ASN A 111 -3.29 14.02 -6.73
CA ASN A 111 -3.39 15.32 -7.39
C ASN A 111 -4.85 15.73 -7.70
N SER A 112 -5.84 14.93 -7.30
CA SER A 112 -7.26 15.17 -7.56
C SER A 112 -8.15 14.35 -6.62
N ASP A 113 -9.45 14.63 -6.60
CA ASP A 113 -10.43 13.83 -5.85
C ASP A 113 -10.76 12.46 -6.49
N TYR A 114 -9.94 12.00 -7.44
CA TYR A 114 -10.15 10.72 -8.11
C TYR A 114 -9.99 9.55 -7.14
N ILE A 115 -11.07 8.78 -6.97
CA ILE A 115 -11.08 7.50 -6.25
C ILE A 115 -11.93 6.48 -7.01
N ARG A 116 -11.48 5.23 -7.03
CA ARG A 116 -12.17 4.13 -7.69
C ARG A 116 -11.97 2.82 -6.93
N GLN A 117 -13.08 2.14 -6.61
CA GLN A 117 -13.05 0.77 -6.14
C GLN A 117 -12.74 -0.18 -7.30
N LEU A 118 -11.73 -1.04 -7.15
CA LEU A 118 -11.27 -1.98 -8.18
C LEU A 118 -11.73 -3.42 -7.96
N THR A 119 -12.13 -3.77 -6.73
CA THR A 119 -12.62 -5.10 -6.38
C THR A 119 -13.90 -5.01 -5.59
N ALA A 120 -14.71 -6.06 -5.66
CA ALA A 120 -15.84 -6.27 -4.78
C ALA A 120 -15.79 -7.69 -4.19
N ASN A 121 -16.41 -7.84 -3.01
CA ASN A 121 -16.59 -9.09 -2.28
C ASN A 121 -15.29 -9.79 -1.83
N GLY A 122 -15.39 -10.54 -0.73
CA GLY A 122 -14.26 -11.29 -0.17
C GLY A 122 -13.19 -10.39 0.45
N LYS A 123 -12.00 -10.96 0.68
CA LYS A 123 -10.88 -10.26 1.32
C LYS A 123 -9.74 -10.08 0.32
N ASN A 124 -9.63 -8.88 -0.25
CA ASN A 124 -8.64 -8.54 -1.28
C ASN A 124 -7.53 -7.71 -0.62
N LEU A 125 -6.32 -8.26 -0.52
CA LEU A 125 -5.21 -7.72 0.25
C LEU A 125 -3.93 -7.58 -0.59
N PHE A 126 -2.98 -6.80 -0.05
CA PHE A 126 -1.63 -6.65 -0.57
C PHE A 126 -1.57 -6.21 -2.05
N PRO A 127 -2.29 -5.14 -2.46
CA PRO A 127 -2.22 -4.66 -3.83
C PRO A 127 -0.81 -4.15 -4.15
N ARG A 128 -0.28 -4.52 -5.32
CA ARG A 128 1.01 -4.04 -5.84
C ARG A 128 0.88 -3.63 -7.31
N PHE A 129 1.25 -2.40 -7.64
CA PHE A 129 1.37 -1.97 -9.03
C PHE A 129 2.48 -2.72 -9.75
N SER A 130 2.28 -2.98 -11.05
CA SER A 130 3.37 -3.32 -11.95
C SER A 130 4.29 -2.13 -12.15
N SER A 131 5.53 -2.38 -12.51
CA SER A 131 6.53 -1.34 -12.80
C SER A 131 6.10 -0.37 -13.91
N ASP A 132 5.25 -0.80 -14.84
CA ASP A 132 4.66 0.02 -15.90
C ASP A 132 3.32 0.69 -15.51
N GLY A 133 2.78 0.42 -14.32
CA GLY A 133 1.50 0.94 -13.85
C GLY A 133 0.25 0.38 -14.54
N GLY A 134 0.42 -0.50 -15.54
CA GLY A 134 -0.69 -1.04 -16.33
C GLY A 134 -1.48 -2.14 -15.63
N SER A 135 -0.92 -2.71 -14.57
CA SER A 135 -1.51 -3.81 -13.81
C SER A 135 -1.39 -3.61 -12.31
N ILE A 136 -2.30 -4.25 -11.57
CA ILE A 136 -2.20 -4.39 -10.12
C ILE A 136 -2.36 -5.87 -9.79
N VAL A 137 -1.40 -6.45 -9.08
CA VAL A 137 -1.51 -7.79 -8.51
C VAL A 137 -1.99 -7.69 -7.06
N PHE A 138 -2.75 -8.68 -6.60
CA PHE A 138 -3.22 -8.75 -5.22
C PHE A 138 -3.54 -10.18 -4.81
N ILE A 139 -3.71 -10.42 -3.51
CA ILE A 139 -4.20 -11.71 -3.00
C ILE A 139 -5.68 -11.58 -2.68
N LYS A 140 -6.51 -12.40 -3.32
CA LYS A 140 -7.92 -12.56 -2.96
C LYS A 140 -8.09 -13.78 -2.06
N TYR A 141 -8.79 -13.62 -0.95
CA TYR A 141 -9.31 -14.74 -0.16
C TYR A 141 -10.84 -14.83 -0.26
N LEU A 142 -11.32 -16.05 -0.49
CA LEU A 142 -12.73 -16.44 -0.42
C LEU A 142 -12.84 -17.65 0.51
N GLY A 143 -13.25 -17.40 1.75
CA GLY A 143 -13.19 -18.40 2.81
C GLY A 143 -11.76 -18.91 3.01
N ALA A 144 -11.55 -20.22 2.86
CA ALA A 144 -10.24 -20.84 3.02
C ALA A 144 -9.35 -20.79 1.75
N GLN A 145 -9.91 -20.47 0.58
CA GLN A 145 -9.16 -20.44 -0.68
C GLN A 145 -8.53 -19.07 -0.93
N SER A 146 -7.31 -19.07 -1.48
CA SER A 146 -6.65 -17.87 -2.00
C SER A 146 -6.46 -17.93 -3.51
N ALA A 147 -6.51 -16.77 -4.17
CA ALA A 147 -6.20 -16.60 -5.58
C ALA A 147 -5.24 -15.42 -5.80
N LEU A 148 -4.37 -15.54 -6.80
CA LEU A 148 -3.69 -14.39 -7.37
C LEU A 148 -4.71 -13.61 -8.20
N GLY A 149 -4.97 -12.37 -7.81
CA GLY A 149 -5.76 -11.43 -8.58
C GLY A 149 -4.86 -10.55 -9.44
N VAL A 150 -5.28 -10.30 -10.68
CA VAL A 150 -4.61 -9.36 -11.60
C VAL A 150 -5.64 -8.41 -12.18
N ILE A 151 -5.56 -7.13 -11.83
CA ILE A 151 -6.34 -6.05 -12.43
C ILE A 151 -5.53 -5.45 -13.58
N ARG A 152 -6.13 -5.33 -14.76
CA ARG A 152 -5.62 -4.52 -15.89
C ARG A 152 -6.30 -3.16 -15.84
N VAL A 153 -5.57 -2.14 -15.37
CA VAL A 153 -6.12 -0.82 -15.00
C VAL A 153 -6.83 -0.17 -16.19
N ASN A 154 -6.15 -0.06 -17.33
CA ASN A 154 -6.67 0.59 -18.53
C ASN A 154 -7.77 -0.21 -19.23
N ALA A 155 -7.83 -1.53 -19.02
CA ALA A 155 -8.83 -2.38 -19.63
C ALA A 155 -10.09 -2.56 -18.75
N ASN A 156 -10.05 -2.09 -17.49
CA ASN A 156 -11.07 -2.36 -16.50
C ASN A 156 -11.45 -3.86 -16.42
N LYS A 157 -10.44 -4.73 -16.41
CA LYS A 157 -10.62 -6.19 -16.33
C LYS A 157 -9.86 -6.76 -15.17
N THR A 158 -10.44 -7.76 -14.51
CA THR A 158 -9.82 -8.48 -13.40
C THR A 158 -9.81 -9.97 -13.71
N PHE A 159 -8.66 -10.60 -13.48
CA PHE A 159 -8.44 -12.03 -13.63
C PHE A 159 -8.11 -12.63 -12.27
N TYR A 160 -8.54 -13.88 -12.05
CA TYR A 160 -8.27 -14.62 -10.82
C TYR A 160 -7.65 -15.97 -11.14
N PHE A 161 -6.56 -16.28 -10.45
CA PHE A 161 -5.85 -17.56 -10.57
C PHE A 161 -5.87 -18.24 -9.20
N PRO A 162 -6.93 -19.03 -8.89
CA PRO A 162 -7.05 -19.69 -7.61
C PRO A 162 -6.01 -20.79 -7.45
N LEU A 163 -5.42 -20.91 -6.25
CA LEU A 163 -4.62 -22.09 -5.93
C LEU A 163 -5.54 -23.26 -5.58
N ARG A 164 -5.22 -24.41 -6.16
CA ARG A 164 -5.88 -25.69 -5.87
C ARG A 164 -5.39 -26.31 -4.55
N VAL A 165 -4.15 -26.04 -4.17
CA VAL A 165 -3.51 -26.56 -2.96
C VAL A 165 -2.72 -25.43 -2.30
N GLY A 166 -2.82 -25.33 -0.97
CA GLY A 166 -2.12 -24.31 -0.17
C GLY A 166 -2.82 -22.94 -0.16
N LYS A 167 -2.11 -21.94 0.37
CA LYS A 167 -2.55 -20.54 0.45
C LYS A 167 -1.42 -19.60 0.05
N ILE A 168 -1.73 -18.54 -0.71
CA ILE A 168 -0.79 -17.43 -0.93
C ILE A 168 -0.65 -16.64 0.37
N GLN A 169 0.59 -16.38 0.78
CA GLN A 169 0.89 -15.57 1.96
C GLN A 169 1.51 -14.22 1.60
N SER A 170 2.24 -14.15 0.48
CA SER A 170 2.88 -12.93 0.00
C SER A 170 2.96 -12.91 -1.53
N ILE A 171 3.09 -11.71 -2.09
CA ILE A 171 3.28 -11.44 -3.51
C ILE A 171 4.13 -10.19 -3.68
N ASP A 172 4.92 -10.18 -4.76
CA ASP A 172 5.62 -9.00 -5.25
C ASP A 172 5.74 -9.09 -6.79
N TRP A 173 6.14 -8.00 -7.43
CA TRP A 173 6.53 -7.95 -8.84
C TRP A 173 8.01 -8.28 -9.05
#